data_AF-A0A074SSL0-F1
#
_entry.id   AF-A0A074SSL0-F1
#
_cell.length_a   1.000
_cell.length_b   1.000
_cell.length_c   1.000
_cell.angle_alpha   90.00
_cell.angle_beta   90.00
_cell.angle_gamma   90.00
#
_symmetry.space_group_name_H-M   'P 1'
#
loop_
_entity.id
_entity.type
_entity.pdbx_description
1 polymer ?
#
loop_
_entity_poly.entity_id
_entity_poly.type
_entity_poly.pdbx_seq_one_letter_code
_entity_poly.pdbx_strand_id
1 'polypeptide(L)'
;MATYHTHHPSRPGTADPSTRFQRAPQRSHTAPVRPPPSTSASRSRSYSSSNFARPPSRTGTPSSIERQARLRAREEERIRRDTAAVEIRISHNHEVLLKALDSVNKTAHKESERIRYDLERLTTIVDNGVAVLAKDIATLEASLRREETRVARDFQFIRQIQDPRKRAPELDRLEATLEDNEKQMAYEYSRLQSVRNAEAERADSIASALIQAKRNEETRLGRDLQRLHDARAEARRRVDEELALLAHRGLTEVDLPSLHIQVQLLRDLQQSHSIKLDNVFAAFTTQRSKATTEFNLEARRVTDMRREKKRALDAEMLRLTKIRNDCRLRIDAEISRFMTSERFTRASKPQPKPQTPPQTQSRVPPRSRKPSTTRSYTSAPQPAPQYSQFTTERTQQQSQAQQARQAWQRYEDHWAEISNSDAPARLTFQTIPWPVFSQPSSISQLNSRTIGAFLLSSLHDGGGSTRRDRIRNAMRLWHPDKWVGRYMNRVDPRHAQAVKDGVNAVARALTELLATA
;
A
#
# COMPACT_ATOMS: atom_id res chain seq x y z
N MET A 1 -38.08 23.18 -18.14
CA MET A 1 -36.72 23.42 -17.59
C MET A 1 -35.94 22.12 -17.66
N ALA A 2 -34.73 22.20 -18.20
CA ALA A 2 -34.09 21.16 -19.00
C ALA A 2 -33.58 19.93 -18.22
N THR A 3 -33.87 18.77 -18.78
CA THR A 3 -33.32 17.45 -18.47
C THR A 3 -31.95 17.28 -19.14
N TYR A 4 -30.91 16.94 -18.37
CA TYR A 4 -29.63 16.49 -18.91
C TYR A 4 -29.47 14.99 -18.65
N HIS A 5 -29.63 14.19 -19.70
CA HIS A 5 -29.18 12.81 -19.77
C HIS A 5 -27.75 12.79 -20.31
N THR A 6 -26.79 12.39 -19.47
CA THR A 6 -25.42 12.10 -19.87
C THR A 6 -25.24 10.61 -20.06
N HIS A 7 -25.15 10.20 -21.33
CA HIS A 7 -24.68 8.88 -21.74
C HIS A 7 -23.17 8.74 -21.45
N HIS A 8 -22.78 7.66 -20.76
CA HIS A 8 -21.38 7.23 -20.68
C HIS A 8 -21.10 6.10 -21.68
N PRO A 9 -19.95 6.12 -22.38
CA PRO A 9 -19.57 5.10 -23.36
C PRO A 9 -18.94 3.88 -22.67
N SER A 10 -19.32 2.70 -23.15
CA SER A 10 -18.75 1.40 -22.82
C SER A 10 -17.27 1.34 -23.17
N ARG A 11 -16.41 0.92 -22.23
CA ARG A 11 -14.98 0.69 -22.45
C ARG A 11 -14.69 -0.81 -22.62
N PRO A 12 -13.78 -1.23 -23.51
CA PRO A 12 -13.50 -2.64 -23.81
C PRO A 12 -12.62 -3.29 -22.74
N GLY A 13 -12.79 -4.61 -22.59
CA GLY A 13 -12.15 -5.44 -21.57
C GLY A 13 -10.62 -5.48 -21.63
N THR A 14 -10.02 -5.40 -20.45
CA THR A 14 -8.63 -5.75 -20.17
C THR A 14 -8.51 -7.25 -20.00
N ALA A 15 -7.79 -7.88 -20.93
CA ALA A 15 -7.34 -9.27 -20.81
C ALA A 15 -6.25 -9.41 -19.74
N ASP A 16 -6.36 -10.51 -19.01
CA ASP A 16 -5.51 -10.96 -17.92
C ASP A 16 -4.26 -11.69 -18.47
N PRO A 17 -3.02 -11.42 -17.99
CA PRO A 17 -1.86 -12.21 -18.36
C PRO A 17 -1.43 -13.12 -17.20
N SER A 18 -1.93 -14.35 -17.16
CA SER A 18 -1.24 -15.46 -16.48
C SER A 18 -1.79 -16.82 -16.90
N THR A 19 -1.09 -17.48 -17.83
CA THR A 19 -0.85 -18.93 -17.75
C THR A 19 0.33 -19.27 -18.65
N ARG A 20 1.50 -19.37 -18.01
CA ARG A 20 2.70 -20.00 -18.55
C ARG A 20 2.72 -21.43 -18.01
N PHE A 21 2.27 -22.42 -18.77
CA PHE A 21 2.73 -23.80 -18.63
C PHE A 21 2.65 -24.57 -19.96
N GLN A 22 3.82 -25.13 -20.27
CA GLN A 22 4.20 -26.22 -21.19
C GLN A 22 3.08 -27.02 -21.86
N ARG A 23 3.10 -27.10 -23.19
CA ARG A 23 2.89 -28.34 -23.96
C ARG A 23 3.70 -28.32 -25.27
N ALA A 24 4.37 -29.43 -25.55
CA ALA A 24 5.17 -29.76 -26.72
C ALA A 24 4.28 -30.01 -27.97
N PRO A 25 4.86 -30.13 -29.19
CA PRO A 25 4.17 -29.85 -30.44
C PRO A 25 3.43 -31.06 -31.00
N GLN A 26 2.17 -30.86 -31.37
CA GLN A 26 1.44 -31.75 -32.27
C GLN A 26 1.28 -31.04 -33.62
N ARG A 27 1.96 -31.59 -34.62
CA ARG A 27 1.68 -31.35 -36.04
C ARG A 27 0.28 -31.86 -36.34
N SER A 28 -0.58 -31.00 -36.89
CA SER A 28 -1.65 -31.44 -37.77
C SER A 28 -2.08 -30.29 -38.69
N HIS A 29 -2.01 -30.61 -39.97
CA HIS A 29 -2.60 -29.93 -41.11
C HIS A 29 -4.02 -29.41 -40.84
N THR A 30 -4.33 -28.20 -41.30
CA THR A 30 -5.39 -27.89 -42.28
C THR A 30 -5.48 -26.36 -42.41
N ALA A 31 -5.17 -25.85 -43.60
CA ALA A 31 -5.33 -24.45 -43.96
C ALA A 31 -6.79 -24.17 -44.38
N PRO A 32 -7.41 -23.07 -43.95
CA PRO A 32 -8.53 -22.48 -44.66
C PRO A 32 -8.00 -21.40 -45.62
N VAL A 33 -8.15 -21.69 -46.90
CA VAL A 33 -8.03 -20.74 -48.01
C VAL A 33 -9.02 -19.59 -47.75
N ARG A 34 -8.51 -18.36 -47.66
CA ARG A 34 -9.33 -17.14 -47.65
C ARG A 34 -9.00 -16.33 -48.91
N PRO A 35 -10.02 -15.89 -49.68
CA PRO A 35 -9.81 -15.21 -50.95
C PRO A 35 -9.31 -13.76 -50.74
N PRO A 36 -8.55 -13.20 -51.68
CA PRO A 36 -8.09 -11.82 -51.62
C PRO A 36 -9.25 -10.83 -51.86
N PRO A 37 -9.24 -9.63 -51.24
CA PRO A 37 -10.20 -8.60 -51.56
C PRO A 37 -9.93 -8.02 -52.95
N SER A 38 -11.01 -7.99 -53.72
CA SER A 38 -11.23 -7.33 -55.00
C SER A 38 -10.58 -5.95 -55.11
N THR A 39 -9.59 -5.86 -56.00
CA THR A 39 -9.02 -4.61 -56.54
C THR A 39 -10.00 -4.00 -57.53
N SER A 40 -10.61 -2.89 -57.11
CA SER A 40 -11.47 -2.05 -57.93
C SER A 40 -10.64 -1.24 -58.95
N ALA A 41 -10.81 -1.59 -60.22
CA ALA A 41 -10.85 -0.70 -61.39
C ALA A 41 -9.76 0.39 -61.53
N SER A 42 -8.57 -0.02 -61.97
CA SER A 42 -7.68 0.86 -62.74
C SER A 42 -8.27 1.05 -64.15
N ARG A 43 -8.83 2.23 -64.42
CA ARG A 43 -9.16 2.70 -65.77
C ARG A 43 -7.86 2.94 -66.55
N SER A 44 -7.38 1.93 -67.25
CA SER A 44 -6.38 2.08 -68.30
C SER A 44 -7.02 2.80 -69.49
N ARG A 45 -6.81 4.11 -69.60
CA ARG A 45 -7.01 4.82 -70.87
C ARG A 45 -5.85 4.47 -71.79
N SER A 46 -6.09 3.51 -72.67
CA SER A 46 -5.31 3.26 -73.88
C SER A 46 -5.38 4.50 -74.77
N TYR A 47 -4.36 5.35 -74.70
CA TYR A 47 -4.09 6.33 -75.74
C TYR A 47 -3.53 5.59 -76.95
N SER A 48 -4.31 5.61 -78.03
CA SER A 48 -3.94 5.15 -79.36
C SER A 48 -2.75 5.97 -79.87
N SER A 49 -1.54 5.42 -79.75
CA SER A 49 -0.35 5.90 -80.46
C SER A 49 -0.42 5.38 -81.89
N SER A 50 -1.15 6.09 -82.73
CA SER A 50 -1.13 5.89 -84.17
C SER A 50 -1.08 7.26 -84.85
N ASN A 51 -0.04 7.43 -85.67
CA ASN A 51 0.13 8.49 -86.67
C ASN A 51 0.60 9.85 -86.13
N PHE A 52 1.91 10.09 -86.22
CA PHE A 52 2.48 11.11 -87.12
C PHE A 52 4.01 11.04 -87.06
N ALA A 53 4.60 10.15 -87.85
CA ALA A 53 5.98 10.28 -88.27
C ALA A 53 6.05 11.49 -89.22
N ARG A 54 6.34 12.68 -88.68
CA ARG A 54 6.81 13.80 -89.51
C ARG A 54 8.28 13.54 -89.86
N PRO A 55 8.65 13.63 -91.14
CA PRO A 55 10.04 13.47 -91.54
C PRO A 55 10.85 14.64 -90.97
N PRO A 56 12.12 14.42 -90.55
CA PRO A 56 12.98 15.49 -90.11
C PRO A 56 13.28 16.39 -91.31
N SER A 57 12.68 17.58 -91.34
CA SER A 57 13.10 18.66 -92.21
C SER A 57 14.53 19.05 -91.83
N ARG A 58 15.43 18.47 -92.62
CA ARG A 58 16.87 18.72 -92.68
C ARG A 58 17.12 20.20 -92.94
N THR A 59 18.25 20.68 -92.43
CA THR A 59 18.78 22.06 -92.49
C THR A 59 18.16 23.05 -91.50
N GLY A 60 18.25 22.73 -90.21
CA GLY A 60 18.52 23.79 -89.23
C GLY A 60 19.85 24.43 -89.62
N THR A 61 19.86 25.72 -89.89
CA THR A 61 21.11 26.45 -90.17
C THR A 61 22.08 26.24 -89.01
N PRO A 62 23.41 26.23 -89.23
CA PRO A 62 24.41 26.04 -88.18
C PRO A 62 24.16 26.94 -86.95
N SER A 63 23.65 28.15 -87.19
CA SER A 63 23.23 29.11 -86.17
C SER A 63 22.09 28.61 -85.25
N SER A 64 21.12 27.87 -85.77
CA SER A 64 20.01 27.31 -84.98
C SER A 64 20.48 26.20 -84.04
N ILE A 65 21.34 25.30 -84.53
CA ILE A 65 21.93 24.22 -83.73
C ILE A 65 22.81 24.82 -82.62
N GLU A 66 23.62 25.83 -82.94
CA GLU A 66 24.47 26.50 -81.97
C GLU A 66 23.65 27.25 -80.90
N ARG A 67 22.54 27.90 -81.29
CA ARG A 67 21.62 28.55 -80.34
C ARG A 67 20.99 27.54 -79.40
N GLN A 68 20.58 26.38 -79.91
CA GLN A 68 19.98 25.31 -79.11
C GLN A 68 21.00 24.66 -78.17
N ALA A 69 22.25 24.50 -78.61
CA ALA A 69 23.35 24.04 -77.77
C ALA A 69 23.65 25.05 -76.63
N ARG A 70 23.66 26.36 -76.92
CA ARG A 70 23.84 27.40 -75.89
C ARG A 70 22.71 27.44 -74.88
N LEU A 71 21.46 27.19 -75.31
CA LEU A 71 20.32 27.10 -74.39
C LEU A 71 20.41 25.86 -73.50
N ARG A 72 20.74 24.69 -74.06
CA ARG A 72 20.98 23.48 -73.26
C ARG A 72 22.11 23.67 -72.26
N ALA A 73 23.23 24.28 -72.68
CA ALA A 73 24.34 24.56 -71.78
C ALA A 73 23.94 25.52 -70.64
N ARG A 74 23.09 26.52 -70.91
CA ARG A 74 22.55 27.41 -69.87
C ARG A 74 21.58 26.70 -68.92
N GLU A 75 20.74 25.82 -69.45
CA GLU A 75 19.80 25.02 -68.64
C GLU A 75 20.55 24.01 -67.76
N GLU A 76 21.52 23.28 -68.32
CA GLU A 76 22.39 22.37 -67.56
C GLU A 76 23.14 23.10 -66.45
N GLU A 77 23.66 24.29 -66.74
CA GLU A 77 24.35 25.11 -65.76
C GLU A 77 23.38 25.63 -64.67
N ARG A 78 22.14 25.95 -65.02
CA ARG A 78 21.09 26.29 -64.04
C ARG A 78 20.75 25.09 -63.15
N ILE A 79 20.58 23.91 -63.74
CA ILE A 79 20.33 22.66 -63.01
C ILE A 79 21.49 22.34 -62.07
N ARG A 80 22.75 22.51 -62.50
CA ARG A 80 23.92 22.34 -61.61
C ARG A 80 23.87 23.28 -60.43
N ARG A 81 23.57 24.58 -60.65
CA ARG A 81 23.47 25.55 -59.54
C ARG A 81 22.34 25.22 -58.58
N ASP A 82 21.17 24.85 -59.08
CA ASP A 82 20.03 24.48 -58.24
C ASP A 82 20.33 23.19 -57.46
N THR A 83 20.98 22.21 -58.08
CA THR A 83 21.41 20.95 -57.42
C THR A 83 22.42 21.23 -56.32
N ALA A 84 23.46 22.04 -56.60
CA ALA A 84 24.45 22.44 -55.62
C ALA A 84 23.83 23.22 -54.45
N ALA A 85 22.85 24.09 -54.71
CA ALA A 85 22.13 24.81 -53.66
C ALA A 85 21.31 23.88 -52.75
N VAL A 86 20.69 22.83 -53.31
CA VAL A 86 19.98 21.81 -52.53
C VAL A 86 20.95 20.97 -51.70
N GLU A 87 22.10 20.56 -52.26
CA GLU A 87 23.13 19.82 -51.51
C GLU A 87 23.68 20.62 -50.33
N ILE A 88 23.92 21.93 -50.51
CA ILE A 88 24.34 22.83 -49.43
C ILE A 88 23.27 22.88 -48.33
N ARG A 89 21.98 22.97 -48.69
CA ARG A 89 20.87 22.97 -47.70
C ARG A 89 20.74 21.64 -46.97
N ILE A 90 20.85 20.50 -47.67
CA ILE A 90 20.82 19.17 -47.05
C ILE A 90 21.97 19.03 -46.05
N SER A 91 23.17 19.44 -46.45
CA SER A 91 24.36 19.41 -45.58
C SER A 91 24.17 20.29 -44.34
N HIS A 92 23.64 21.50 -44.51
CA HIS A 92 23.33 22.40 -43.40
C HIS A 92 22.30 21.80 -42.44
N ASN A 93 21.20 21.25 -42.96
CA ASN A 93 20.18 20.60 -42.13
C ASN A 93 20.72 19.37 -41.39
N HIS A 94 21.62 18.60 -42.02
CA HIS A 94 22.31 17.49 -41.38
C HIS A 94 23.16 17.95 -40.19
N GLU A 95 23.95 19.02 -40.35
CA GLU A 95 24.73 19.61 -39.25
C GLU A 95 23.84 20.12 -38.11
N VAL A 96 22.72 20.78 -38.42
CA VAL A 96 21.77 21.26 -37.40
C VAL A 96 21.20 20.10 -36.60
N LEU A 97 20.85 18.98 -37.25
CA LEU A 97 20.36 17.79 -36.58
C LEU A 97 21.43 17.11 -35.73
N LEU A 98 22.68 17.04 -36.20
CA LEU A 98 23.79 16.51 -35.40
C LEU A 98 24.04 17.36 -34.14
N LYS A 99 24.00 18.70 -34.26
CA LYS A 99 24.12 19.61 -33.10
C LYS A 99 22.96 19.45 -32.12
N ALA A 100 21.73 19.28 -32.62
CA ALA A 100 20.57 19.02 -31.77
C ALA A 100 20.69 17.68 -31.04
N LEU A 101 21.15 16.63 -31.73
CA LEU A 101 21.39 15.31 -31.13
C LEU A 101 22.45 15.36 -30.03
N ASP A 102 23.56 16.06 -30.27
CA ASP A 102 24.63 16.25 -29.27
C ASP A 102 24.12 17.02 -28.03
N SER A 103 23.28 18.05 -28.22
CA SER A 103 22.64 18.77 -27.13
C SER A 103 21.73 17.87 -26.28
N VAL A 104 20.91 17.03 -26.91
CA VAL A 104 20.07 16.04 -26.21
C VAL A 104 20.95 15.04 -25.44
N ASN A 105 22.04 14.56 -26.04
CA ASN A 105 22.92 13.59 -25.42
C ASN A 105 23.66 14.17 -24.20
N LYS A 106 24.14 15.42 -24.29
CA LYS A 106 24.72 16.16 -23.15
C LYS A 106 23.72 16.36 -22.02
N THR A 107 22.47 16.69 -22.36
CA THR A 107 21.39 16.85 -21.37
C THR A 107 21.07 15.53 -20.67
N ALA A 108 20.99 14.44 -21.44
CA ALA A 108 20.77 13.10 -20.90
C ALA A 108 21.91 12.63 -19.98
N HIS A 109 23.17 12.90 -20.35
CA HIS A 109 24.33 12.57 -19.52
C HIS A 109 24.33 13.36 -18.20
N LYS A 110 24.06 14.68 -18.26
CA LYS A 110 23.98 15.53 -17.06
C LYS A 110 22.89 15.06 -16.08
N GLU A 111 21.74 14.64 -16.60
CA GLU A 111 20.67 14.07 -15.77
C GLU A 111 21.04 12.70 -15.20
N SER A 112 21.73 11.85 -15.98
CA SER A 112 22.25 10.57 -15.46
C SER A 112 23.20 10.76 -14.29
N GLU A 113 24.09 11.75 -14.35
CA GLU A 113 25.01 12.06 -13.25
C GLU A 113 24.26 12.64 -12.04
N ARG A 114 23.24 13.48 -12.25
CA ARG A 114 22.40 14.01 -11.17
C ARG A 114 21.65 12.91 -10.44
N ILE A 115 21.07 11.96 -11.17
CA ILE A 115 20.39 10.79 -10.59
C ILE A 115 21.38 9.95 -9.77
N ARG A 116 22.60 9.73 -10.29
CA ARG A 116 23.64 8.98 -9.57
C ARG A 116 23.99 9.67 -8.24
N TYR A 117 24.17 10.99 -8.25
CA TYR A 117 24.43 11.78 -7.04
C TYR A 117 23.29 11.69 -6.01
N ASP A 118 22.03 11.79 -6.45
CA ASP A 118 20.88 11.67 -5.55
C ASP A 118 20.76 10.28 -4.92
N LEU A 119 21.06 9.21 -5.69
CA LEU A 119 21.11 7.84 -5.18
C LEU A 119 22.23 7.64 -4.14
N GLU A 120 23.41 8.19 -4.39
CA GLU A 120 24.54 8.14 -3.45
C GLU A 120 24.19 8.86 -2.15
N ARG A 121 23.60 10.07 -2.24
CA ARG A 121 23.12 10.84 -1.08
C ARG A 121 22.07 10.08 -0.27
N LEU A 122 21.12 9.41 -0.93
CA LEU A 122 20.13 8.57 -0.25
C LEU A 122 20.77 7.39 0.48
N THR A 123 21.78 6.76 -0.14
CA THR A 123 22.54 5.66 0.47
C THR A 123 23.21 6.14 1.77
N THR A 124 23.88 7.30 1.75
CA THR A 124 24.51 7.87 2.94
C THR A 124 23.50 8.19 4.06
N ILE A 125 22.32 8.69 3.72
CA ILE A 125 21.26 8.97 4.71
C ILE A 125 20.79 7.66 5.38
N VAL A 126 20.63 6.58 4.61
CA VAL A 126 20.24 5.27 5.13
C VAL A 126 21.33 4.70 6.04
N ASP A 127 22.59 4.72 5.62
CA ASP A 127 23.72 4.21 6.40
C ASP A 127 23.87 4.95 7.75
N ASN A 128 23.74 6.28 7.72
CA ASN A 128 23.75 7.10 8.94
C ASN A 128 22.57 6.75 9.86
N GLY A 129 21.38 6.52 9.30
CA GLY A 129 20.20 6.08 10.05
C GLY A 129 20.40 4.72 10.73
N VAL A 130 21.02 3.76 10.03
CA VAL A 130 21.36 2.44 10.57
C VAL A 130 22.37 2.55 11.71
N ALA A 131 23.40 3.38 11.56
CA ALA A 131 24.42 3.59 12.59
C ALA A 131 23.84 4.19 13.89
N VAL A 132 22.94 5.18 13.78
CA VAL A 132 22.25 5.76 14.94
C VAL A 132 21.42 4.70 15.67
N LEU A 133 20.68 3.88 14.93
CA LEU A 133 19.86 2.82 15.52
C LEU A 133 20.68 1.75 16.23
N ALA A 134 21.82 1.35 15.66
CA ALA A 134 22.72 0.40 16.30
C ALA A 134 23.22 0.92 17.66
N LYS A 135 23.50 2.23 17.75
CA LYS A 135 23.91 2.88 19.01
C LYS A 135 22.79 2.90 20.05
N ASP A 136 21.55 3.18 19.64
CA ASP A 136 20.41 3.20 20.55
C ASP A 136 20.10 1.79 21.10
N ILE A 137 20.18 0.75 20.24
CA ILE A 137 20.03 -0.65 20.65
C ILE A 137 21.09 -1.03 21.69
N ALA A 138 22.36 -0.72 21.44
CA ALA A 138 23.44 -1.00 22.39
C ALA A 138 23.24 -0.29 23.74
N THR A 139 22.66 0.91 23.73
CA THR A 139 22.36 1.69 24.94
C THR A 139 21.22 1.05 25.76
N LEU A 140 20.19 0.53 25.09
CA LEU A 140 19.10 -0.21 25.72
C LEU A 140 19.57 -1.55 26.31
N GLU A 141 20.39 -2.31 25.57
CA GLU A 141 20.98 -3.55 26.07
C GLU A 141 21.84 -3.34 27.32
N ALA A 142 22.65 -2.28 27.33
CA ALA A 142 23.46 -1.94 28.51
C ALA A 142 22.58 -1.57 29.72
N SER A 143 21.47 -0.87 29.49
CA SER A 143 20.52 -0.51 30.56
C SER A 143 19.80 -1.73 31.12
N LEU A 144 19.40 -2.67 30.26
CA LEU A 144 18.80 -3.94 30.66
C LEU A 144 19.74 -4.76 31.55
N ARG A 145 21.02 -4.90 31.18
CA ARG A 145 22.01 -5.64 31.99
C ARG A 145 22.21 -5.01 33.39
N ARG A 146 22.16 -3.69 33.50
CA ARG A 146 22.23 -2.99 34.80
C ARG A 146 21.02 -3.31 35.68
N GLU A 147 19.83 -3.40 35.10
CA GLU A 147 18.63 -3.80 35.84
C GLU A 147 18.68 -5.27 36.27
N GLU A 148 19.10 -6.18 35.40
CA GLU A 148 19.26 -7.60 35.75
C GLU A 148 20.21 -7.80 36.94
N THR A 149 21.34 -7.08 36.96
CA THR A 149 22.29 -7.12 38.08
C THR A 149 21.77 -6.46 39.35
N ARG A 150 20.90 -5.43 39.26
CA ARG A 150 20.23 -4.85 40.43
C ARG A 150 19.24 -5.82 41.05
N VAL A 151 18.35 -6.39 40.23
CA VAL A 151 17.36 -7.39 40.67
C VAL A 151 18.04 -8.59 41.32
N ALA A 152 19.16 -9.06 40.76
CA ALA A 152 19.93 -10.15 41.36
C ALA A 152 20.46 -9.82 42.78
N ARG A 153 20.91 -8.58 43.02
CA ARG A 153 21.34 -8.12 44.35
C ARG A 153 20.18 -8.04 45.33
N ASP A 154 19.03 -7.51 44.91
CA ASP A 154 17.85 -7.39 45.75
C ASP A 154 17.36 -8.77 46.22
N PHE A 155 17.35 -9.76 45.31
CA PHE A 155 17.03 -11.16 45.67
C PHE A 155 18.02 -11.77 46.67
N GLN A 156 19.31 -11.45 46.56
CA GLN A 156 20.33 -11.94 47.49
C GLN A 156 20.17 -11.30 48.88
N PHE A 157 19.78 -10.03 48.94
CA PHE A 157 19.50 -9.31 50.19
C PHE A 157 18.25 -9.89 50.89
N ILE A 158 17.16 -10.13 50.14
CA ILE A 158 15.93 -10.75 50.67
C ILE A 158 16.22 -12.11 51.32
N ARG A 159 17.12 -12.91 50.73
CA ARG A 159 17.54 -14.20 51.31
C ARG A 159 18.29 -14.08 52.64
N GLN A 160 18.98 -12.97 52.90
CA GLN A 160 19.78 -12.78 54.13
C GLN A 160 18.95 -12.33 55.34
N ILE A 161 17.72 -11.85 55.12
CA ILE A 161 16.83 -11.41 56.21
C ILE A 161 16.15 -12.64 56.86
N GLN A 162 16.80 -13.17 57.89
CA GLN A 162 16.29 -14.31 58.69
C GLN A 162 15.43 -13.89 59.91
N ASP A 163 15.45 -12.61 60.32
CA ASP A 163 14.80 -12.16 61.56
C ASP A 163 13.38 -11.57 61.31
N PRO A 164 12.30 -12.22 61.81
CA PRO A 164 10.91 -11.84 61.51
C PRO A 164 10.50 -10.46 62.07
N ARG A 165 11.25 -9.87 63.00
CA ARG A 165 10.92 -8.54 63.58
C ARG A 165 11.40 -7.37 62.74
N LYS A 166 12.42 -7.57 61.90
CA LYS A 166 12.91 -6.54 60.96
C LYS A 166 12.18 -6.59 59.61
N ARG A 167 11.40 -7.65 59.38
CA ARG A 167 10.76 -7.99 58.10
C ARG A 167 9.67 -7.03 57.65
N ALA A 168 8.84 -6.51 58.56
CA ALA A 168 7.73 -5.61 58.19
C ALA A 168 8.22 -4.29 57.54
N PRO A 169 9.14 -3.52 58.15
CA PRO A 169 9.65 -2.29 57.53
C PRO A 169 10.49 -2.56 56.27
N GLU A 170 11.07 -3.75 56.11
CA GLU A 170 11.74 -4.14 54.87
C GLU A 170 10.76 -4.52 53.76
N LEU A 171 9.62 -5.14 54.08
CA LEU A 171 8.52 -5.35 53.14
C LEU A 171 7.96 -4.03 52.62
N ASP A 172 7.72 -3.07 53.51
CA ASP A 172 7.26 -1.73 53.12
C ASP A 172 8.28 -1.01 52.23
N ARG A 173 9.58 -1.16 52.51
CA ARG A 173 10.65 -0.64 51.64
C ARG A 173 10.66 -1.32 50.27
N LEU A 174 10.49 -2.64 50.22
CA LEU A 174 10.45 -3.38 48.97
C LEU A 174 9.23 -2.99 48.13
N GLU A 175 8.05 -2.88 48.75
CA GLU A 175 6.83 -2.41 48.09
C GLU A 175 7.00 -0.99 47.52
N ALA A 176 7.60 -0.08 48.29
CA ALA A 176 7.93 1.27 47.80
C ALA A 176 8.90 1.23 46.60
N THR A 177 9.98 0.43 46.66
CA THR A 177 10.89 0.28 45.51
C THR A 177 10.21 -0.37 44.29
N LEU A 178 9.21 -1.22 44.51
CA LEU A 178 8.44 -1.84 43.44
C LEU A 178 7.53 -0.83 42.75
N GLU A 179 6.86 0.01 43.53
CA GLU A 179 6.03 1.09 43.01
C GLU A 179 6.87 2.10 42.22
N ASP A 180 8.05 2.47 42.71
CA ASP A 180 9.00 3.33 41.99
C ASP A 180 9.49 2.68 40.68
N ASN A 181 9.74 1.36 40.69
CA ASN A 181 10.09 0.63 39.48
C ASN A 181 8.95 0.54 38.47
N GLU A 182 7.71 0.36 38.93
CA GLU A 182 6.53 0.39 38.05
C GLU A 182 6.35 1.77 37.42
N LYS A 183 6.54 2.84 38.20
CA LYS A 183 6.54 4.22 37.69
C LYS A 183 7.64 4.43 36.66
N GLN A 184 8.86 3.95 36.93
CA GLN A 184 9.99 4.08 36.00
C GLN A 184 9.77 3.27 34.71
N MET A 185 9.23 2.06 34.81
CA MET A 185 8.84 1.24 33.65
C MET A 185 7.72 1.87 32.84
N ALA A 186 6.72 2.47 33.50
CA ALA A 186 5.64 3.21 32.83
C ALA A 186 6.18 4.45 32.09
N TYR A 187 7.13 5.17 32.70
CA TYR A 187 7.83 6.29 32.07
C TYR A 187 8.62 5.85 30.83
N GLU A 188 9.45 4.81 30.94
CA GLU A 188 10.22 4.30 29.80
C GLU A 188 9.30 3.76 28.69
N TYR A 189 8.19 3.11 29.04
CA TYR A 189 7.19 2.69 28.04
C TYR A 189 6.57 3.88 27.31
N SER A 190 6.19 4.93 28.03
CA SER A 190 5.66 6.16 27.45
C SER A 190 6.68 6.85 26.54
N ARG A 191 7.94 6.90 26.97
CA ARG A 191 9.06 7.43 26.18
C ARG A 191 9.29 6.63 24.90
N LEU A 192 9.36 5.30 24.97
CA LEU A 192 9.49 4.44 23.80
C LEU A 192 8.31 4.59 22.84
N GLN A 193 7.09 4.73 23.36
CA GLN A 193 5.91 4.97 22.54
C GLN A 193 5.97 6.32 21.83
N SER A 194 6.47 7.37 22.50
CA SER A 194 6.72 8.67 21.89
C SER A 194 7.76 8.60 20.77
N VAL A 195 8.89 7.92 21.01
CA VAL A 195 9.92 7.68 19.98
C VAL A 195 9.34 6.91 18.79
N ARG A 196 8.58 5.83 19.04
CA ARG A 196 7.89 5.05 18.01
C ARG A 196 6.99 5.93 17.13
N ASN A 197 6.19 6.80 17.75
CA ASN A 197 5.30 7.70 17.03
C ASN A 197 6.09 8.73 16.20
N ALA A 198 7.10 9.36 16.78
CA ALA A 198 7.95 10.34 16.10
C ALA A 198 8.74 9.72 14.92
N GLU A 199 9.17 8.47 15.04
CA GLU A 199 9.80 7.74 13.93
C GLU A 199 8.79 7.35 12.85
N ALA A 200 7.57 6.97 13.22
CA ALA A 200 6.50 6.69 12.26
C ALA A 200 6.14 7.94 11.44
N GLU A 201 6.03 9.10 12.10
CA GLU A 201 5.79 10.40 11.45
C GLU A 201 6.93 10.79 10.51
N ARG A 202 8.19 10.63 10.95
CA ARG A 202 9.38 10.85 10.09
C ARG A 202 9.37 9.94 8.86
N ALA A 203 9.03 8.66 9.03
CA ALA A 203 8.94 7.72 7.93
C ALA A 203 7.82 8.08 6.93
N ASP A 204 6.66 8.52 7.43
CA ASP A 204 5.54 8.96 6.58
C ASP A 204 5.85 10.25 5.84
N SER A 205 6.59 11.17 6.46
CA SER A 205 7.11 12.39 5.82
C SER A 205 8.07 12.06 4.69
N ILE A 206 9.06 11.18 4.92
CA ILE A 206 10.01 10.74 3.89
C ILE A 206 9.28 10.04 2.73
N ALA A 207 8.34 9.14 3.03
CA ALA A 207 7.56 8.46 2.01
C ALA A 207 6.73 9.45 1.17
N SER A 208 6.11 10.44 1.81
CA SER A 208 5.36 11.50 1.12
C SER A 208 6.25 12.34 0.21
N ALA A 209 7.45 12.72 0.68
CA ALA A 209 8.44 13.46 -0.09
C ALA A 209 8.90 12.66 -1.33
N LEU A 210 9.14 11.35 -1.21
CA LEU A 210 9.51 10.49 -2.35
C LEU A 210 8.37 10.35 -3.37
N ILE A 211 7.13 10.20 -2.91
CA ILE A 211 5.95 10.16 -3.80
C ILE A 211 5.81 11.48 -4.57
N GLN A 212 6.01 12.61 -3.90
CA GLN A 212 5.95 13.92 -4.53
C GLN A 212 7.08 14.12 -5.54
N ALA A 213 8.32 13.75 -5.19
CA ALA A 213 9.46 13.78 -6.11
C ALA A 213 9.20 12.94 -7.37
N LYS A 214 8.65 11.73 -7.21
CA LYS A 214 8.24 10.88 -8.35
C LYS A 214 7.22 11.58 -9.24
N ARG A 215 6.16 12.18 -8.68
CA ARG A 215 5.15 12.90 -9.48
C ARG A 215 5.76 14.09 -10.24
N ASN A 216 6.68 14.81 -9.60
CA ASN A 216 7.38 15.93 -10.24
C ASN A 216 8.24 15.45 -11.42
N GLU A 217 8.92 14.31 -11.28
CA GLU A 217 9.68 13.71 -12.37
C GLU A 217 8.77 13.16 -13.48
N GLU A 218 7.65 12.51 -13.15
CA GLU A 218 6.68 12.04 -14.15
C GLU A 218 6.10 13.20 -14.97
N THR A 219 5.78 14.32 -14.33
CA THR A 219 5.29 15.53 -15.02
C THR A 219 6.39 16.20 -15.85
N ARG A 220 7.64 16.20 -15.40
CA ARG A 220 8.80 16.67 -16.17
C ARG A 220 9.01 15.82 -17.44
N LEU A 221 9.09 14.50 -17.29
CA LEU A 221 9.24 13.55 -18.40
C LEU A 221 8.06 13.62 -19.37
N GLY A 222 6.84 13.86 -18.89
CA GLY A 222 5.68 14.10 -19.73
C GLY A 222 5.84 15.33 -20.63
N ARG A 223 6.38 16.44 -20.09
CA ARG A 223 6.68 17.65 -20.86
C ARG A 223 7.77 17.41 -21.91
N ASP A 224 8.82 16.68 -21.56
CA ASP A 224 9.90 16.39 -22.50
C ASP A 224 9.46 15.46 -23.63
N LEU A 225 8.62 14.45 -23.32
CA LEU A 225 7.97 13.63 -24.35
C LEU A 225 7.09 14.45 -25.29
N GLN A 226 6.33 15.41 -24.75
CA GLN A 226 5.52 16.31 -25.58
C GLN A 226 6.40 17.16 -26.51
N ARG A 227 7.50 17.73 -26.01
CA ARG A 227 8.47 18.50 -26.81
C ARG A 227 9.05 17.67 -27.96
N LEU A 228 9.35 16.39 -27.72
CA LEU A 228 9.83 15.48 -28.77
C LEU A 228 8.75 15.20 -29.82
N HIS A 229 7.50 15.01 -29.41
CA HIS A 229 6.39 14.86 -30.34
C HIS A 229 6.18 16.12 -31.20
N ASP A 230 6.22 17.30 -30.59
CA ASP A 230 6.08 18.58 -31.28
C ASP A 230 7.24 18.78 -32.27
N ALA A 231 8.48 18.49 -31.87
CA ALA A 231 9.65 18.55 -32.75
C ALA A 231 9.54 17.57 -33.93
N ARG A 232 9.02 16.35 -33.70
CA ARG A 232 8.76 15.37 -34.76
C ARG A 232 7.69 15.87 -35.74
N ALA A 233 6.61 16.45 -35.23
CA ALA A 233 5.54 17.00 -36.06
C ALA A 233 6.02 18.17 -36.91
N GLU A 234 6.79 19.08 -36.32
CA GLU A 234 7.40 20.22 -37.01
C GLU A 234 8.38 19.77 -38.11
N ALA A 235 9.24 18.79 -37.82
CA ALA A 235 10.13 18.21 -38.82
C ALA A 235 9.37 17.61 -40.02
N ARG A 236 8.21 16.97 -39.78
CA ARG A 236 7.35 16.45 -40.86
C ARG A 236 6.75 17.59 -41.68
N ARG A 237 6.22 18.63 -41.05
CA ARG A 237 5.67 19.80 -41.77
C ARG A 237 6.70 20.43 -42.69
N ARG A 238 7.95 20.62 -42.23
CA ARG A 238 9.02 21.19 -43.06
C ARG A 238 9.34 20.35 -44.30
N VAL A 239 9.32 19.01 -44.15
CA VAL A 239 9.49 18.11 -45.30
C VAL A 239 8.32 18.24 -46.27
N ASP A 240 7.09 18.29 -45.77
CA ASP A 240 5.89 18.45 -46.60
C ASP A 240 5.87 19.81 -47.32
N GLU A 241 6.30 20.89 -46.65
CA GLU A 241 6.45 22.23 -47.24
C GLU A 241 7.50 22.26 -48.36
N GLU A 242 8.68 21.67 -48.14
CA GLU A 242 9.71 21.55 -49.18
C GLU A 242 9.24 20.71 -50.38
N LEU A 243 8.52 19.61 -50.14
CA LEU A 243 7.90 18.82 -51.22
C LEU A 243 6.86 19.63 -52.00
N ALA A 244 6.05 20.44 -51.32
CA ALA A 244 5.08 21.32 -51.97
C ALA A 244 5.76 22.44 -52.79
N LEU A 245 6.85 23.03 -52.28
CA LEU A 245 7.65 24.03 -53.00
C LEU A 245 8.28 23.44 -54.27
N LEU A 246 8.78 22.21 -54.20
CA LEU A 246 9.29 21.49 -55.38
C LEU A 246 8.18 21.22 -56.41
N ALA A 247 6.98 20.84 -55.97
CA ALA A 247 5.84 20.61 -56.86
C ALA A 247 5.38 21.89 -57.57
N HIS A 248 5.45 23.04 -56.90
CA HIS A 248 5.05 24.33 -57.47
C HIS A 248 6.04 24.94 -58.45
N ARG A 249 7.30 24.50 -58.48
CA ARG A 249 8.35 25.09 -59.33
C ARG A 249 8.19 24.84 -60.83
N GLY A 250 7.10 24.19 -61.29
CA GLY A 250 6.75 24.08 -62.71
C GLY A 250 7.82 23.34 -63.50
N LEU A 251 8.04 22.07 -63.17
CA LEU A 251 9.06 21.26 -63.80
C LEU A 251 8.65 20.88 -65.22
N THR A 252 9.54 21.11 -66.17
CA THR A 252 9.38 20.65 -67.55
C THR A 252 9.62 19.13 -67.62
N GLU A 253 9.06 18.44 -68.62
CA GLU A 253 9.16 16.96 -68.76
C GLU A 253 10.60 16.42 -68.73
N VAL A 254 11.60 17.26 -69.00
CA VAL A 254 13.03 16.87 -69.05
C VAL A 254 13.63 16.68 -67.64
N ASP A 255 13.06 17.30 -66.60
CA ASP A 255 13.62 17.28 -65.24
C ASP A 255 13.01 16.19 -64.33
N LEU A 256 11.97 15.48 -64.82
CA LEU A 256 11.24 14.49 -64.04
C LEU A 256 12.13 13.38 -63.43
N PRO A 257 13.10 12.80 -64.15
CA PRO A 257 13.95 11.74 -63.59
C PRO A 257 14.84 12.27 -62.44
N SER A 258 15.38 13.48 -62.58
CA SER A 258 16.24 14.10 -61.57
C SER A 258 15.45 14.47 -60.31
N LEU A 259 14.23 15.00 -60.51
CA LEU A 259 13.29 15.25 -59.41
C LEU A 259 12.90 13.95 -58.70
N HIS A 260 12.63 12.88 -59.46
CA HIS A 260 12.27 11.59 -58.88
C HIS A 260 13.39 11.05 -57.97
N ILE A 261 14.65 11.17 -58.41
CA ILE A 261 15.82 10.79 -57.60
C ILE A 261 15.90 11.65 -56.33
N GLN A 262 15.74 12.97 -56.43
CA GLN A 262 15.74 13.86 -55.26
C GLN A 262 14.60 13.58 -54.28
N VAL A 263 13.38 13.36 -54.77
CA VAL A 263 12.23 13.00 -53.93
C VAL A 263 12.47 11.66 -53.25
N GLN A 264 13.07 10.69 -53.95
CA GLN A 264 13.40 9.39 -53.36
C GLN A 264 14.48 9.54 -52.28
N LEU A 265 15.52 10.34 -52.52
CA LEU A 265 16.59 10.62 -51.55
C LEU A 265 16.05 11.32 -50.30
N LEU A 266 15.12 12.27 -50.46
CA LEU A 266 14.41 12.90 -49.35
C LEU A 266 13.53 11.91 -48.55
N ARG A 267 12.84 10.98 -49.23
CA ARG A 267 12.08 9.91 -48.57
C ARG A 267 12.99 8.97 -47.78
N ASP A 268 14.12 8.57 -48.36
CA ASP A 268 15.08 7.68 -47.70
C ASP A 268 15.70 8.38 -46.47
N LEU A 269 15.99 9.68 -46.57
CA LEU A 269 16.50 10.50 -45.47
C LEU A 269 15.44 10.71 -44.37
N GLN A 270 14.18 10.95 -44.75
CA GLN A 270 13.04 10.98 -43.83
C GLN A 270 12.86 9.64 -43.10
N GLN A 271 12.96 8.52 -43.81
CA GLN A 271 12.85 7.18 -43.24
C GLN A 271 14.02 6.90 -42.28
N SER A 272 15.25 7.26 -42.67
CA SER A 272 16.44 7.16 -41.81
C SER A 272 16.29 7.97 -40.52
N HIS A 273 15.81 9.22 -40.61
CA HIS A 273 15.55 10.04 -39.42
C HIS A 273 14.41 9.50 -38.56
N SER A 274 13.34 8.98 -39.16
CA SER A 274 12.28 8.33 -38.39
C SER A 274 12.83 7.13 -37.62
N ILE A 275 13.62 6.27 -38.26
CA ILE A 275 14.25 5.12 -37.61
C ILE A 275 15.16 5.57 -36.46
N LYS A 276 15.98 6.60 -36.65
CA LYS A 276 16.84 7.15 -35.58
C LYS A 276 16.01 7.68 -34.40
N LEU A 277 14.93 8.42 -34.68
CA LEU A 277 14.03 8.93 -33.65
C LEU A 277 13.29 7.79 -32.92
N ASP A 278 12.81 6.79 -33.66
CA ASP A 278 12.12 5.64 -33.08
C ASP A 278 13.10 4.81 -32.21
N ASN A 279 14.38 4.71 -32.59
CA ASN A 279 15.43 4.10 -31.77
C ASN A 279 15.73 4.91 -30.48
N VAL A 280 15.84 6.24 -30.58
CA VAL A 280 16.02 7.10 -29.40
C VAL A 280 14.81 7.01 -28.46
N PHE A 281 13.60 6.94 -29.02
CA PHE A 281 12.38 6.77 -28.25
C PHE A 281 12.31 5.39 -27.57
N ALA A 282 12.71 4.34 -28.26
CA ALA A 282 12.82 2.99 -27.69
C ALA A 282 13.85 2.93 -26.55
N ALA A 283 15.01 3.58 -26.72
CA ALA A 283 16.03 3.67 -25.67
C ALA A 283 15.51 4.45 -24.45
N PHE A 284 14.87 5.60 -24.66
CA PHE A 284 14.30 6.42 -23.61
C PHE A 284 13.18 5.70 -22.84
N THR A 285 12.26 5.03 -23.54
CA THR A 285 11.19 4.25 -22.90
C THR A 285 11.73 3.06 -22.11
N THR A 286 12.77 2.38 -22.62
CA THR A 286 13.48 1.33 -21.89
C THR A 286 14.15 1.87 -20.64
N GLN A 287 14.87 2.99 -20.73
CA GLN A 287 15.52 3.64 -19.59
C GLN A 287 14.49 4.08 -18.53
N ARG A 288 13.37 4.67 -18.96
CA ARG A 288 12.25 5.03 -18.07
C ARG A 288 11.68 3.80 -17.36
N SER A 289 11.48 2.70 -18.10
CA SER A 289 10.97 1.45 -17.51
C SER A 289 11.93 0.91 -16.46
N LYS A 290 13.25 0.91 -16.74
CA LYS A 290 14.30 0.48 -15.81
C LYS A 290 14.33 1.34 -14.56
N ALA A 291 14.36 2.67 -14.70
CA ALA A 291 14.34 3.59 -13.56
C ALA A 291 13.07 3.41 -12.71
N THR A 292 11.91 3.17 -13.35
CA THR A 292 10.65 2.90 -12.65
C THR A 292 10.71 1.58 -11.89
N THR A 293 11.31 0.52 -12.46
CA THR A 293 11.48 -0.76 -11.76
C THR A 293 12.45 -0.67 -10.58
N GLU A 294 13.57 0.03 -10.73
CA GLU A 294 14.53 0.27 -9.65
C GLU A 294 13.89 1.08 -8.52
N PHE A 295 13.16 2.15 -8.84
CA PHE A 295 12.40 2.91 -7.84
C PHE A 295 11.37 2.03 -7.11
N ASN A 296 10.63 1.18 -7.82
CA ASN A 296 9.64 0.30 -7.21
C ASN A 296 10.29 -0.77 -6.31
N LEU A 297 11.47 -1.28 -6.68
CA LEU A 297 12.25 -2.20 -5.85
C LEU A 297 12.73 -1.51 -4.57
N GLU A 298 13.24 -0.29 -4.68
CA GLU A 298 13.71 0.47 -3.52
C GLU A 298 12.56 0.86 -2.59
N ALA A 299 11.43 1.30 -3.14
CA ALA A 299 10.21 1.54 -2.37
C ALA A 299 9.77 0.28 -1.61
N ARG A 300 9.85 -0.91 -2.23
CA ARG A 300 9.55 -2.19 -1.55
C ARG A 300 10.54 -2.47 -0.41
N ARG A 301 11.84 -2.31 -0.64
CA ARG A 301 12.87 -2.47 0.40
C ARG A 301 12.61 -1.58 1.61
N VAL A 302 12.31 -0.30 1.40
CA VAL A 302 11.97 0.65 2.48
C VAL A 302 10.72 0.19 3.23
N THR A 303 9.67 -0.25 2.52
CA THR A 303 8.46 -0.76 3.19
C THR A 303 8.70 -2.03 4.00
N ASP A 304 9.56 -2.92 3.52
CA ASP A 304 9.90 -4.16 4.22
C ASP A 304 10.80 -3.89 5.43
N MET A 305 11.76 -2.98 5.32
CA MET A 305 12.53 -2.45 6.47
C MET A 305 11.60 -1.88 7.54
N ARG A 306 10.60 -1.09 7.16
CA ARG A 306 9.61 -0.53 8.10
C ARG A 306 8.81 -1.61 8.80
N ARG A 307 8.40 -2.66 8.07
CA ARG A 307 7.69 -3.81 8.64
C ARG A 307 8.58 -4.59 9.60
N GLU A 308 9.84 -4.80 9.26
CA GLU A 308 10.82 -5.46 10.12
C GLU A 308 11.05 -4.68 11.40
N LYS A 309 11.30 -3.36 11.29
CA LYS A 309 11.48 -2.48 12.46
C LYS A 309 10.25 -2.48 13.36
N LYS A 310 9.05 -2.45 12.78
CA LYS A 310 7.80 -2.58 13.55
C LYS A 310 7.73 -3.94 14.27
N ARG A 311 8.05 -5.04 13.58
CA ARG A 311 8.07 -6.39 14.17
C ARG A 311 9.09 -6.51 15.30
N ALA A 312 10.28 -5.94 15.16
CA ALA A 312 11.30 -5.91 16.20
C ALA A 312 10.84 -5.12 17.44
N LEU A 313 10.24 -3.94 17.25
CA LEU A 313 9.67 -3.15 18.35
C LEU A 313 8.52 -3.88 19.05
N ASP A 314 7.60 -4.48 18.30
CA ASP A 314 6.47 -5.22 18.87
C ASP A 314 6.97 -6.49 19.62
N ALA A 315 8.04 -7.13 19.15
CA ALA A 315 8.68 -8.27 19.84
C ALA A 315 9.36 -7.85 21.15
N GLU A 316 10.08 -6.72 21.18
CA GLU A 316 10.68 -6.24 22.42
C GLU A 316 9.62 -5.79 23.43
N MET A 317 8.54 -5.17 22.96
CA MET A 317 7.38 -4.86 23.78
C MET A 317 6.74 -6.10 24.42
N LEU A 318 6.61 -7.18 23.66
CA LEU A 318 6.12 -8.46 24.18
C LEU A 318 7.09 -9.04 25.22
N ARG A 319 8.41 -8.94 24.99
CA ARG A 319 9.45 -9.41 25.92
C ARG A 319 9.39 -8.66 27.25
N LEU A 320 9.30 -7.33 27.22
CA LEU A 320 9.17 -6.50 28.42
C LEU A 320 7.86 -6.80 29.18
N THR A 321 6.76 -7.00 28.44
CA THR A 321 5.48 -7.39 29.03
C THR A 321 5.57 -8.74 29.75
N LYS A 322 6.27 -9.71 29.14
CA LYS A 322 6.52 -11.01 29.75
C LYS A 322 7.36 -10.89 31.02
N ILE A 323 8.48 -10.15 30.98
CA ILE A 323 9.33 -9.91 32.16
C ILE A 323 8.51 -9.30 33.30
N ARG A 324 7.68 -8.28 33.01
CA ARG A 324 6.79 -7.66 33.99
C ARG A 324 5.84 -8.67 34.63
N ASN A 325 5.19 -9.51 33.82
CA ASN A 325 4.25 -10.51 34.32
C ASN A 325 4.95 -11.61 35.13
N ASP A 326 6.14 -12.05 34.71
CA ASP A 326 6.95 -13.05 35.43
C ASP A 326 7.42 -12.51 36.79
N CYS A 327 7.85 -11.24 36.85
CA CYS A 327 8.18 -10.56 38.10
C CYS A 327 6.96 -10.54 39.03
N ARG A 328 5.79 -10.13 38.53
CA ARG A 328 4.54 -10.10 39.30
C ARG A 328 4.17 -11.47 39.87
N LEU A 329 4.22 -12.52 39.06
CA LEU A 329 3.95 -13.89 39.50
C LEU A 329 4.92 -14.36 40.58
N ARG A 330 6.21 -13.99 40.49
CA ARG A 330 7.20 -14.34 41.53
C ARG A 330 6.90 -13.62 42.85
N ILE A 331 6.51 -12.35 42.79
CA ILE A 331 6.13 -11.57 43.98
C ILE A 331 4.87 -12.17 44.63
N ASP A 332 3.82 -12.43 43.83
CA ASP A 332 2.57 -13.03 44.32
C ASP A 332 2.80 -14.42 44.96
N ALA A 333 3.70 -15.23 44.39
CA ALA A 333 4.09 -16.51 44.94
C ALA A 333 4.83 -16.39 46.28
N GLU A 334 5.72 -15.40 46.41
CA GLU A 334 6.47 -15.18 47.65
C GLU A 334 5.57 -14.61 48.77
N ILE A 335 4.65 -13.71 48.44
CA ILE A 335 3.58 -13.25 49.35
C ILE A 335 2.73 -14.44 49.81
N SER A 336 2.35 -15.33 48.88
CA SER A 336 1.55 -16.52 49.23
C SER A 336 2.30 -17.47 50.17
N ARG A 337 3.59 -17.73 49.89
CA ARG A 337 4.46 -18.51 50.79
C ARG A 337 4.55 -17.89 52.16
N PHE A 338 4.73 -16.57 52.23
CA PHE A 338 4.76 -15.82 53.49
C PHE A 338 3.47 -16.02 54.30
N MET A 339 2.29 -15.80 53.69
CA MET A 339 0.98 -15.95 54.35
C MET A 339 0.74 -17.37 54.88
N THR A 340 1.26 -18.40 54.19
CA THR A 340 1.18 -19.79 54.68
C THR A 340 2.15 -20.07 55.84
N SER A 341 3.34 -19.49 55.84
CA SER A 341 4.35 -19.67 56.89
C SER A 341 3.96 -19.02 58.22
N GLU A 342 3.28 -17.85 58.20
CA GLU A 342 2.73 -17.23 59.40
C GLU A 342 1.62 -18.07 60.05
N ARG A 343 0.76 -18.72 59.24
CA ARG A 343 -0.29 -19.60 59.78
C ARG A 343 0.31 -20.79 60.53
N PHE A 344 1.40 -21.36 60.02
CA PHE A 344 2.11 -22.46 60.70
C PHE A 344 2.71 -22.03 62.03
N THR A 345 3.40 -20.89 62.06
CA THR A 345 4.05 -20.39 63.29
C THR A 345 3.05 -19.94 64.37
N ARG A 346 1.86 -19.45 63.97
CA ARG A 346 0.78 -19.12 64.91
C ARG A 346 0.07 -20.35 65.47
N ALA A 347 -0.09 -21.42 64.68
CA ALA A 347 -0.70 -22.67 65.11
C ALA A 347 0.19 -23.48 66.08
N SER A 348 1.52 -23.33 65.99
CA SER A 348 2.47 -23.99 66.89
C SER A 348 2.69 -23.27 68.23
N LYS A 349 2.01 -22.14 68.48
CA LYS A 349 2.12 -21.44 69.77
C LYS A 349 1.19 -22.12 70.79
N PRO A 350 1.70 -22.71 71.89
CA PRO A 350 0.87 -23.47 72.83
C PRO A 350 -0.21 -22.54 73.41
N GLN A 351 -1.46 -22.96 73.29
CA GLN A 351 -2.57 -22.22 73.89
C GLN A 351 -2.38 -22.16 75.41
N PRO A 352 -2.57 -20.98 76.04
CA PRO A 352 -2.58 -20.89 77.50
C PRO A 352 -3.72 -21.75 78.03
N LYS A 353 -3.40 -22.66 78.96
CA LYS A 353 -4.36 -23.57 79.60
C LYS A 353 -5.55 -22.77 80.18
N PRO A 354 -6.80 -23.26 80.01
CA PRO A 354 -7.98 -22.61 80.56
C PRO A 354 -7.90 -22.60 82.09
N GLN A 355 -7.86 -21.40 82.69
CA GLN A 355 -7.99 -21.21 84.13
C GLN A 355 -9.44 -21.44 84.55
N THR A 356 -9.60 -22.30 85.56
CA THR A 356 -10.83 -22.67 86.23
C THR A 356 -11.48 -21.47 86.95
N PRO A 357 -12.81 -21.27 86.87
CA PRO A 357 -13.48 -20.20 87.60
C PRO A 357 -13.74 -20.60 89.07
N PRO A 358 -13.53 -19.71 90.06
CA PRO A 358 -13.97 -19.94 91.43
C PRO A 358 -15.45 -19.56 91.62
N GLN A 359 -16.16 -20.46 92.32
CA GLN A 359 -17.56 -20.36 92.73
C GLN A 359 -17.74 -19.53 94.02
N THR A 360 -18.73 -18.61 93.97
CA THR A 360 -19.74 -18.19 94.98
C THR A 360 -19.28 -17.78 96.41
N GLN A 361 -19.74 -16.64 96.97
CA GLN A 361 -21.00 -16.55 97.74
C GLN A 361 -21.57 -15.11 97.94
N SER A 362 -22.89 -15.08 98.10
CA SER A 362 -23.87 -13.99 98.33
C SER A 362 -23.74 -13.14 99.60
N ARG A 363 -24.21 -11.87 99.56
CA ARG A 363 -25.34 -11.32 100.37
C ARG A 363 -25.75 -9.88 99.94
N VAL A 364 -27.03 -9.54 100.18
CA VAL A 364 -27.87 -8.46 99.56
C VAL A 364 -28.31 -7.43 100.66
N PRO A 365 -29.30 -6.51 100.46
CA PRO A 365 -29.42 -5.10 99.96
C PRO A 365 -29.72 -4.04 101.11
N PRO A 366 -30.38 -2.83 101.00
CA PRO A 366 -31.12 -2.16 99.89
C PRO A 366 -31.09 -0.60 99.74
N ARG A 367 -31.85 -0.15 98.71
CA ARG A 367 -32.46 1.19 98.43
C ARG A 367 -31.50 2.26 97.89
N SER A 368 -31.83 3.06 96.86
CA SER A 368 -33.14 3.58 96.43
C SER A 368 -33.19 4.03 94.96
N ARG A 369 -34.31 3.69 94.30
CA ARG A 369 -35.07 4.42 93.25
C ARG A 369 -34.42 5.61 92.53
N LYS A 370 -34.45 5.58 91.18
CA LYS A 370 -35.30 6.47 90.35
C LYS A 370 -35.44 5.94 88.91
N PRO A 371 -36.52 6.30 88.19
CA PRO A 371 -37.05 5.54 87.06
C PRO A 371 -36.72 6.16 85.69
N SER A 372 -37.16 5.45 84.65
CA SER A 372 -37.47 5.95 83.30
C SER A 372 -36.31 6.42 82.43
N THR A 373 -35.89 5.55 81.51
CA THR A 373 -35.97 5.84 80.06
C THR A 373 -35.94 4.52 79.32
N THR A 374 -37.13 4.10 78.91
CA THR A 374 -37.36 3.05 77.91
C THR A 374 -36.73 3.52 76.60
N ARG A 375 -35.48 3.13 76.34
CA ARG A 375 -34.89 3.27 75.02
C ARG A 375 -35.00 1.91 74.34
N SER A 376 -36.11 1.77 73.64
CA SER A 376 -36.33 0.82 72.56
C SER A 376 -35.04 0.71 71.75
N TYR A 377 -34.40 -0.44 71.80
CA TYR A 377 -33.42 -0.81 70.79
C TYR A 377 -34.20 -0.99 69.49
N THR A 378 -34.40 0.12 68.80
CA THR A 378 -34.62 0.13 67.36
C THR A 378 -33.41 -0.58 66.78
N SER A 379 -33.60 -1.83 66.38
CA SER A 379 -32.75 -2.57 65.46
C SER A 379 -32.54 -1.68 64.24
N ALA A 380 -31.44 -0.92 64.28
CA ALA A 380 -30.95 -0.16 63.15
C ALA A 380 -30.73 -1.16 62.01
N PRO A 381 -31.34 -0.96 60.83
CA PRO A 381 -30.96 -1.72 59.66
C PRO A 381 -29.50 -1.41 59.39
N GLN A 382 -28.67 -2.44 59.56
CA GLN A 382 -27.29 -2.43 59.13
C GLN A 382 -27.24 -1.91 57.67
N PRO A 383 -26.42 -0.90 57.34
CA PRO A 383 -26.14 -0.59 55.95
C PRO A 383 -25.41 -1.80 55.36
N ALA A 384 -26.15 -2.67 54.69
CA ALA A 384 -25.58 -3.74 53.89
C ALA A 384 -24.55 -3.10 52.94
N PRO A 385 -23.30 -3.59 52.90
CA PRO A 385 -22.26 -2.95 52.13
C PRO A 385 -22.59 -3.01 50.64
N GLN A 386 -22.57 -1.85 49.97
CA GLN A 386 -22.69 -1.66 48.51
C GLN A 386 -21.66 -2.46 47.66
N TYR A 387 -20.78 -3.25 48.28
CA TYR A 387 -19.76 -4.06 47.62
C TYR A 387 -20.28 -5.23 46.77
N SER A 388 -21.54 -5.65 46.94
CA SER A 388 -22.09 -6.77 46.15
C SER A 388 -22.34 -6.41 44.68
N GLN A 389 -22.63 -5.14 44.36
CA GLN A 389 -22.95 -4.70 42.99
C GLN A 389 -21.75 -4.74 42.03
N PHE A 390 -20.53 -4.43 42.51
CA PHE A 390 -19.32 -4.40 41.67
C PHE A 390 -18.86 -5.79 41.20
N THR A 391 -19.15 -6.84 41.97
CA THR A 391 -18.72 -8.21 41.61
C THR A 391 -19.60 -8.83 40.53
N THR A 392 -20.90 -8.53 40.53
CA THR A 392 -21.85 -8.99 39.51
C THR A 392 -21.61 -8.34 38.16
N GLU A 393 -21.33 -7.02 38.13
CA GLU A 393 -21.06 -6.29 36.88
C GLU A 393 -19.78 -6.76 36.20
N ARG A 394 -18.71 -7.01 36.96
CA ARG A 394 -17.43 -7.48 36.42
C ARG A 394 -17.55 -8.87 35.80
N THR A 395 -18.33 -9.75 36.43
CA THR A 395 -18.59 -11.10 35.93
C THR A 395 -19.43 -11.08 34.65
N GLN A 396 -20.44 -10.21 34.59
CA GLN A 396 -21.25 -10.00 33.37
C GLN A 396 -20.42 -9.43 32.22
N GLN A 397 -19.60 -8.41 32.47
CA GLN A 397 -18.70 -7.85 31.44
C GLN A 397 -17.69 -8.87 30.92
N GLN A 398 -17.12 -9.71 31.79
CA GLN A 398 -16.23 -10.79 31.37
C GLN A 398 -16.95 -11.83 30.51
N SER A 399 -18.19 -12.20 30.87
CA SER A 399 -18.98 -13.14 30.07
C SER A 399 -19.32 -12.59 28.68
N GLN A 400 -19.67 -11.30 28.58
CA GLN A 400 -19.93 -10.62 27.30
C GLN A 400 -18.65 -10.50 26.47
N ALA A 401 -17.51 -10.19 27.10
CA ALA A 401 -16.21 -10.16 26.44
C ALA A 401 -15.82 -11.51 25.85
N GLN A 402 -16.04 -12.60 26.60
CA GLN A 402 -15.79 -13.96 26.12
C GLN A 402 -16.71 -14.33 24.97
N GLN A 403 -18.02 -14.04 25.07
CA GLN A 403 -18.98 -14.28 24.00
C GLN A 403 -18.61 -13.51 22.72
N ALA A 404 -18.21 -12.24 22.85
CA ALA A 404 -17.80 -11.43 21.71
C ALA A 404 -16.55 -11.98 21.01
N ARG A 405 -15.56 -12.45 21.78
CA ARG A 405 -14.35 -13.10 21.23
C ARG A 405 -14.67 -14.41 20.53
N GLN A 406 -15.53 -15.24 21.13
CA GLN A 406 -15.94 -16.51 20.52
C GLN A 406 -16.72 -16.30 19.22
N ALA A 407 -17.63 -15.32 19.19
CA ALA A 407 -18.37 -14.97 17.99
C ALA A 407 -17.42 -14.47 16.87
N TRP A 408 -16.44 -13.64 17.22
CA TRP A 408 -15.42 -13.18 16.27
C TRP A 408 -14.57 -14.32 15.71
N GLN A 409 -14.11 -15.21 16.59
CA GLN A 409 -13.30 -16.36 16.17
C GLN A 409 -14.09 -17.27 15.22
N ARG A 410 -15.35 -17.57 15.53
CA ARG A 410 -16.23 -18.34 14.61
C ARG A 410 -16.39 -17.67 13.26
N TYR A 411 -16.57 -16.34 13.24
CA TYR A 411 -16.68 -15.57 12.01
C TYR A 411 -15.42 -15.70 11.15
N GLU A 412 -14.23 -15.55 11.75
CA GLU A 412 -12.94 -15.72 11.05
C GLU A 412 -12.73 -17.16 10.57
N ASP A 413 -13.02 -18.15 11.42
CA ASP A 413 -12.86 -19.57 11.09
C ASP A 413 -13.76 -19.97 9.89
N HIS A 414 -15.02 -19.51 9.87
CA HIS A 414 -15.93 -19.75 8.74
C HIS A 414 -15.46 -19.05 7.47
N TRP A 415 -14.93 -17.83 7.58
CA TRP A 415 -14.37 -17.13 6.42
C TRP A 415 -13.12 -17.83 5.88
N ALA A 416 -12.27 -18.36 6.75
CA ALA A 416 -11.12 -19.16 6.36
C ALA A 416 -11.56 -20.45 5.67
N GLU A 417 -12.58 -21.14 6.17
CA GLU A 417 -13.13 -22.35 5.54
C GLU A 417 -13.67 -22.07 4.14
N ILE A 418 -14.48 -21.01 3.97
CA ILE A 418 -15.03 -20.61 2.67
C ILE A 418 -13.91 -20.22 1.70
N SER A 419 -12.85 -19.57 2.19
CA SER A 419 -11.75 -19.09 1.35
C SER A 419 -10.77 -20.19 0.95
N ASN A 420 -10.53 -21.17 1.82
CA ASN A 420 -9.50 -22.21 1.63
C ASN A 420 -10.06 -23.52 1.04
N SER A 421 -11.35 -23.78 1.21
CA SER A 421 -11.95 -24.97 0.64
C SER A 421 -12.09 -24.80 -0.87
N ASP A 422 -11.43 -25.65 -1.66
CA ASP A 422 -11.71 -25.81 -3.10
C ASP A 422 -12.95 -26.69 -3.34
N ALA A 423 -13.48 -27.32 -2.29
CA ALA A 423 -14.66 -28.17 -2.39
C ALA A 423 -15.93 -27.34 -2.66
N PRO A 424 -16.93 -27.86 -3.40
CA PRO A 424 -18.19 -27.19 -3.67
C PRO A 424 -19.09 -27.17 -2.43
N ALA A 425 -18.70 -26.44 -1.38
CA ALA A 425 -19.58 -26.13 -0.27
C ALA A 425 -20.73 -25.25 -0.78
N ARG A 426 -21.96 -25.76 -0.66
CA ARG A 426 -23.17 -25.01 -1.05
C ARG A 426 -23.46 -23.95 0.00
N LEU A 427 -23.15 -22.70 -0.32
CA LEU A 427 -23.45 -21.57 0.56
C LEU A 427 -24.95 -21.28 0.52
N THR A 428 -25.57 -21.20 1.70
CA THR A 428 -26.94 -20.71 1.88
C THR A 428 -26.91 -19.43 2.70
N PHE A 429 -28.05 -18.74 2.84
CA PHE A 429 -28.14 -17.56 3.70
C PHE A 429 -27.73 -17.86 5.15
N GLN A 430 -27.95 -19.08 5.64
CA GLN A 430 -27.64 -19.47 7.02
C GLN A 430 -26.18 -19.93 7.23
N THR A 431 -25.46 -20.30 6.18
CA THR A 431 -24.06 -20.76 6.31
C THR A 431 -23.05 -19.64 6.07
N ILE A 432 -23.49 -18.52 5.49
CA ILE A 432 -22.62 -17.36 5.28
C ILE A 432 -22.34 -16.70 6.65
N PRO A 433 -21.08 -16.46 7.01
CA PRO A 433 -20.71 -15.80 8.26
C PRO A 433 -20.98 -14.30 8.16
N TRP A 434 -22.21 -13.89 8.44
CA TRP A 434 -22.58 -12.47 8.47
C TRP A 434 -21.91 -11.76 9.65
N PRO A 435 -21.57 -10.47 9.55
CA PRO A 435 -20.85 -9.74 10.60
C PRO A 435 -21.78 -9.32 11.74
N VAL A 436 -22.35 -10.30 12.45
CA VAL A 436 -23.27 -10.15 13.58
C VAL A 436 -22.99 -11.23 14.64
N PHE A 437 -23.33 -10.98 15.91
CA PHE A 437 -23.06 -11.93 17.00
C PHE A 437 -23.83 -13.26 16.89
N SER A 438 -25.02 -13.22 16.29
CA SER A 438 -25.91 -14.37 16.13
C SER A 438 -26.30 -14.50 14.67
N GLN A 439 -26.26 -15.73 14.14
CA GLN A 439 -26.58 -16.00 12.73
C GLN A 439 -27.98 -15.47 12.39
N PRO A 440 -28.11 -14.55 11.42
CA PRO A 440 -29.38 -13.92 11.11
C PRO A 440 -30.29 -14.90 10.38
N SER A 441 -31.57 -14.89 10.75
CA SER A 441 -32.61 -15.68 10.06
C SER A 441 -33.25 -14.92 8.90
N SER A 442 -33.12 -13.58 8.88
CA SER A 442 -33.71 -12.70 7.88
C SER A 442 -32.81 -11.50 7.57
N ILE A 443 -33.00 -10.90 6.40
CA ILE A 443 -32.23 -9.73 5.93
C ILE A 443 -32.47 -8.51 6.84
N SER A 444 -33.65 -8.38 7.46
CA SER A 444 -33.98 -7.28 8.38
C SER A 444 -33.09 -7.22 9.63
N GLN A 445 -32.43 -8.31 9.98
CA GLN A 445 -31.48 -8.37 11.10
C GLN A 445 -30.09 -7.82 10.72
N LEU A 446 -29.81 -7.59 9.44
CA LEU A 446 -28.55 -7.03 8.93
C LEU A 446 -28.64 -5.49 8.83
N ASN A 447 -28.55 -4.81 9.98
CA ASN A 447 -28.63 -3.35 10.06
C ASN A 447 -27.34 -2.71 10.64
N SER A 448 -27.19 -1.39 10.48
CA SER A 448 -26.01 -0.63 10.93
C SER A 448 -25.72 -0.83 12.42
N ARG A 449 -26.77 -0.91 13.26
CA ARG A 449 -26.64 -1.12 14.71
C ARG A 449 -26.03 -2.47 15.06
N THR A 450 -26.56 -3.56 14.51
CA THR A 450 -26.11 -4.94 14.81
C THR A 450 -24.73 -5.21 14.25
N ILE A 451 -24.48 -4.79 13.00
CA ILE A 451 -23.18 -4.93 12.33
C ILE A 451 -22.13 -4.06 13.02
N GLY A 452 -22.49 -2.83 13.41
CA GLY A 452 -21.60 -1.93 14.14
C GLY A 452 -21.24 -2.47 15.52
N ALA A 453 -22.21 -3.03 16.26
CA ALA A 453 -21.96 -3.66 17.55
C ALA A 453 -20.97 -4.83 17.44
N PHE A 454 -21.05 -5.62 16.36
CA PHE A 454 -20.13 -6.71 16.10
C PHE A 454 -18.74 -6.20 15.69
N LEU A 455 -18.63 -5.47 14.57
CA LEU A 455 -17.34 -5.06 13.98
C LEU A 455 -16.56 -4.02 14.80
N LEU A 456 -17.25 -3.18 15.58
CA LEU A 456 -16.61 -2.09 16.31
C LEU A 456 -16.36 -2.40 17.78
N SER A 457 -16.80 -3.57 18.25
CA SER A 457 -16.57 -4.02 19.63
C SER A 457 -15.06 -3.95 19.95
N SER A 458 -14.72 -3.39 21.11
CA SER A 458 -13.34 -3.33 21.60
C SER A 458 -12.81 -4.68 22.08
N LEU A 459 -13.68 -5.69 22.15
CA LEU A 459 -13.46 -6.93 22.88
C LEU A 459 -12.69 -7.99 22.07
N HIS A 460 -12.67 -7.88 20.73
CA HIS A 460 -12.04 -8.87 19.83
C HIS A 460 -10.69 -8.45 19.22
N ASP A 461 -10.42 -7.15 19.00
CA ASP A 461 -9.28 -6.71 18.18
C ASP A 461 -7.96 -6.39 18.92
N GLY A 462 -7.87 -6.66 20.22
CA GLY A 462 -6.62 -6.42 20.98
C GLY A 462 -6.09 -4.97 20.91
N GLY A 463 -6.90 -4.01 20.47
CA GLY A 463 -6.57 -2.58 20.38
C GLY A 463 -5.76 -2.13 19.15
N GLY A 464 -5.49 -2.99 18.16
CA GLY A 464 -4.55 -2.68 17.08
C GLY A 464 -5.08 -1.85 15.90
N SER A 465 -6.38 -1.93 15.59
CA SER A 465 -6.98 -1.31 14.40
C SER A 465 -7.97 -0.19 14.75
N THR A 466 -7.91 0.95 14.03
CA THR A 466 -8.86 2.05 14.24
C THR A 466 -10.27 1.66 13.81
N ARG A 467 -11.30 2.27 14.40
CA ARG A 467 -12.72 2.09 14.00
C ARG A 467 -12.91 2.22 12.48
N ARG A 468 -12.29 3.25 11.89
CA ARG A 468 -12.37 3.55 10.46
C ARG A 468 -11.67 2.50 9.59
N ASP A 469 -10.55 1.93 10.05
CA ASP A 469 -9.85 0.87 9.32
C ASP A 469 -10.66 -0.43 9.29
N ARG A 470 -11.32 -0.77 10.41
CA ARG A 470 -12.19 -1.97 10.50
C ARG A 470 -13.36 -1.90 9.55
N ILE A 471 -14.03 -0.75 9.48
CA ILE A 471 -15.11 -0.51 8.51
C ILE A 471 -14.58 -0.61 7.07
N ARG A 472 -13.43 0.00 6.76
CA ARG A 472 -12.83 -0.06 5.42
C ARG A 472 -12.45 -1.49 5.01
N ASN A 473 -11.95 -2.30 5.94
CA ASN A 473 -11.63 -3.71 5.68
C ASN A 473 -12.90 -4.53 5.42
N ALA A 474 -13.94 -4.35 6.24
CA ALA A 474 -15.23 -5.00 6.01
C ALA A 474 -15.87 -4.58 4.67
N MET A 475 -15.77 -3.30 4.28
CA MET A 475 -16.28 -2.83 2.98
C MET A 475 -15.56 -3.48 1.78
N ARG A 476 -14.26 -3.78 1.90
CA ARG A 476 -13.51 -4.48 0.84
C ARG A 476 -14.00 -5.92 0.67
N LEU A 477 -14.33 -6.58 1.77
CA LEU A 477 -14.82 -7.96 1.79
C LEU A 477 -16.27 -8.07 1.31
N TRP A 478 -17.13 -7.16 1.77
CA TRP A 478 -18.57 -7.16 1.52
C TRP A 478 -19.01 -6.26 0.34
N HIS A 479 -18.08 -5.87 -0.54
CA HIS A 479 -18.42 -5.10 -1.73
C HIS A 479 -19.30 -5.95 -2.67
N PRO A 480 -20.52 -5.51 -3.04
CA PRO A 480 -21.49 -6.36 -3.75
C PRO A 480 -20.91 -6.96 -5.04
N ASP A 481 -20.27 -6.15 -5.88
CA ASP A 481 -19.71 -6.60 -7.15
C ASP A 481 -18.63 -7.69 -6.98
N LYS A 482 -17.65 -7.43 -6.11
CA LYS A 482 -16.54 -8.37 -5.84
C LYS A 482 -17.02 -9.64 -5.14
N TRP A 483 -17.96 -9.49 -4.21
CA TRP A 483 -18.52 -10.63 -3.48
C TRP A 483 -19.31 -11.54 -4.43
N VAL A 484 -20.17 -10.96 -5.27
CA VAL A 484 -20.96 -11.71 -6.26
C VAL A 484 -20.03 -12.41 -7.25
N GLY A 485 -19.04 -11.73 -7.81
CA GLY A 485 -18.08 -12.33 -8.75
C GLY A 485 -17.27 -13.48 -8.15
N ARG A 486 -16.98 -13.42 -6.84
CA ARG A 486 -16.13 -14.42 -6.17
C ARG A 486 -16.89 -15.61 -5.59
N TYR A 487 -18.05 -15.38 -4.98
CA TYR A 487 -18.73 -16.39 -4.17
C TYR A 487 -20.09 -16.84 -4.70
N MET A 488 -20.73 -16.09 -5.61
CA MET A 488 -22.10 -16.42 -6.05
C MET A 488 -22.20 -17.78 -6.74
N ASN A 489 -21.15 -18.23 -7.44
CA ASN A 489 -21.11 -19.55 -8.08
C ASN A 489 -21.15 -20.72 -7.08
N ARG A 490 -20.93 -20.45 -5.78
CA ARG A 490 -20.95 -21.43 -4.69
C ARG A 490 -22.26 -21.36 -3.89
N VAL A 491 -23.10 -20.37 -4.15
CA VAL A 491 -24.38 -20.18 -3.44
C VAL A 491 -25.44 -21.08 -4.04
N ASP A 492 -26.24 -21.73 -3.20
CA ASP A 492 -27.40 -22.51 -3.66
C ASP A 492 -28.35 -21.57 -4.44
N PRO A 493 -28.74 -21.92 -5.69
CA PRO A 493 -29.62 -21.08 -6.49
C PRO A 493 -30.91 -20.66 -5.80
N ARG A 494 -31.44 -21.48 -4.88
CA ARG A 494 -32.65 -21.18 -4.10
C ARG A 494 -32.46 -20.02 -3.12
N HIS A 495 -31.22 -19.78 -2.69
CA HIS A 495 -30.86 -18.72 -1.74
C HIS A 495 -30.14 -17.55 -2.39
N ALA A 496 -29.80 -17.63 -3.69
CA ALA A 496 -28.99 -16.62 -4.38
C ALA A 496 -29.54 -15.19 -4.24
N GLN A 497 -30.86 -15.01 -4.38
CA GLN A 497 -31.48 -13.69 -4.25
C GLN A 497 -31.39 -13.16 -2.81
N ALA A 498 -31.74 -13.97 -1.82
CA ALA A 498 -31.67 -13.58 -0.41
C ALA A 498 -30.23 -13.24 0.03
N VAL A 499 -29.25 -13.99 -0.48
CA VAL A 499 -27.82 -13.73 -0.23
C VAL A 499 -27.38 -12.41 -0.87
N LYS A 500 -27.77 -12.16 -2.13
CA LYS A 500 -27.48 -10.89 -2.83
C LYS A 500 -28.06 -9.70 -2.08
N ASP A 501 -29.29 -9.82 -1.60
CA ASP A 501 -29.95 -8.78 -0.83
C ASP A 501 -29.30 -8.59 0.55
N GLY A 502 -28.87 -9.68 1.20
CA GLY A 502 -28.10 -9.64 2.45
C GLY A 502 -26.75 -8.93 2.29
N VAL A 503 -25.99 -9.24 1.23
CA VAL A 503 -24.71 -8.56 0.92
C VAL A 503 -24.94 -7.06 0.69
N ASN A 504 -25.99 -6.70 -0.06
CA ASN A 504 -26.37 -5.30 -0.26
C ASN A 504 -26.75 -4.61 1.06
N ALA A 505 -27.47 -5.29 1.96
CA ALA A 505 -27.81 -4.75 3.28
C ALA A 505 -26.55 -4.48 4.12
N VAL A 506 -25.61 -5.43 4.17
CA VAL A 506 -24.32 -5.25 4.86
C VAL A 506 -23.53 -4.08 4.27
N ALA A 507 -23.42 -3.98 2.93
CA ALA A 507 -22.70 -2.89 2.29
C ALA A 507 -23.30 -1.50 2.60
N ARG A 508 -24.64 -1.40 2.65
CA ARG A 508 -25.34 -0.16 3.06
C ARG A 508 -25.07 0.18 4.52
N ALA A 509 -25.19 -0.80 5.41
CA ALA A 509 -24.91 -0.64 6.84
C ALA A 509 -23.46 -0.18 7.10
N LEU A 510 -22.48 -0.75 6.38
CA LEU A 510 -21.08 -0.33 6.46
C LEU A 510 -20.86 1.11 5.97
N THR A 511 -21.57 1.52 4.92
CA THR A 511 -21.50 2.88 4.38
C THR A 511 -22.06 3.90 5.38
N GLU A 512 -23.18 3.58 6.03
CA GLU A 512 -23.77 4.38 7.11
C GLU A 512 -22.80 4.49 8.31
N LEU A 513 -22.20 3.36 8.72
CA LEU A 513 -21.20 3.36 9.79
C LEU A 513 -19.97 4.20 9.45
N LEU A 514 -19.52 4.20 8.18
CA LEU A 514 -18.40 5.03 7.74
C LEU A 514 -18.75 6.52 7.74
N ALA A 515 -19.98 6.88 7.39
CA ALA A 515 -20.44 8.27 7.44
C ALA A 515 -20.48 8.82 8.88
N THR A 516 -20.68 7.95 9.88
CA THR A 516 -20.70 8.31 11.30
C THR A 516 -19.35 8.15 12.03
N ALA A 517 -18.29 7.73 11.33
CA ALA A 517 -16.98 7.37 11.92
C ALA A 517 -15.84 8.28 11.47
#